data_AF-A0A2W5ZEG1-F1
#
_entry.id   AF-A0A2W5ZEG1-F1
#
_cell.length_a   1.000
_cell.length_b   1.000
_cell.length_c   1.000
_cell.angle_alpha   90.00
_cell.angle_beta   90.00
_cell.angle_gamma   90.00
#
_symmetry.space_group_name_H-M   'P 1'
#
loop_
_entity.id
_entity.type
_entity.pdbx_description
1 polymer ?
#
loop_
_entity_poly.entity_id
_entity_poly.type
_entity_poly.pdbx_seq_one_letter_code
_entity_poly.pdbx_strand_id
1 'polypeptide(L)'
;MKILSTELKPDDPASLNRFQTTLPPEEEAQISGWLMQRLPGEPATVAREWWIGLSQANLRRELEAAESQLHRPHLTTGEVMRLQKQVLDLREQLHDVHRFSSARAHET
;
A
#
# COMPACT_ATOMS: atom_id res chain seq x y z
N MET A 1 -7.88 4.09 -2.97
CA MET A 1 -8.46 3.55 -1.71
C MET A 1 -8.42 4.64 -0.65
N LYS A 2 -9.55 5.34 -0.43
CA LYS A 2 -9.67 6.50 0.49
C LYS A 2 -9.41 6.14 1.97
N ILE A 3 -9.60 4.87 2.33
CA ILE A 3 -9.48 4.36 3.71
C ILE A 3 -8.08 4.52 4.31
N LEU A 4 -7.07 4.71 3.45
CA LEU A 4 -5.66 4.88 3.84
C LEU A 4 -5.21 6.34 3.80
N SER A 5 -6.08 7.22 3.30
CA SER A 5 -5.82 8.65 3.16
C SER A 5 -6.57 9.47 4.22
N THR A 6 -7.30 8.80 5.10
CA THR A 6 -8.11 9.41 6.16
C THR A 6 -7.68 8.87 7.50
N GLU A 7 -7.71 9.70 8.54
CA GLU A 7 -7.54 9.27 9.93
C GLU A 7 -8.74 8.42 10.35
N LEU A 8 -8.75 7.17 9.92
CA LEU A 8 -9.76 6.20 10.34
C LEU A 8 -9.29 5.50 11.62
N LYS A 9 -10.07 5.64 12.69
CA LYS A 9 -9.92 4.83 13.90
C LYS A 9 -10.89 3.65 13.81
N PRO A 10 -10.41 2.40 13.60
CA PRO A 10 -11.28 1.24 13.41
C PRO A 10 -12.12 0.91 14.64
N ASP A 11 -11.62 1.31 15.82
CA ASP A 11 -12.24 1.01 17.12
C ASP A 11 -13.23 2.08 17.58
N ASP A 12 -13.38 3.18 16.81
CA ASP A 12 -14.27 4.29 17.11
C ASP A 12 -15.47 4.32 16.13
N PRO A 13 -16.69 3.97 16.57
CA PRO A 13 -17.89 4.00 15.75
C PRO A 13 -18.19 5.37 15.13
N ALA A 14 -17.82 6.47 15.80
CA ALA A 14 -18.02 7.81 15.29
C ALA A 14 -17.05 8.14 14.14
N SER A 15 -15.82 7.61 14.19
CA SER A 15 -14.83 7.71 13.12
C SER A 15 -15.27 6.92 11.88
N LEU A 16 -15.81 5.72 12.07
CA LEU A 16 -16.31 4.87 10.98
C LEU A 16 -17.49 5.51 10.26
N ASN A 17 -18.46 6.05 11.00
CA ASN A 17 -19.65 6.66 10.43
C ASN A 17 -19.30 7.94 9.63
N ARG A 18 -18.39 8.78 10.14
CA ARG A 18 -17.87 9.93 9.37
C ARG A 18 -17.19 9.49 8.08
N PHE A 19 -16.38 8.44 8.13
CA PHE A 19 -15.72 7.93 6.94
C PHE A 19 -16.73 7.43 5.89
N GLN A 20 -17.76 6.69 6.31
CA GLN A 20 -18.82 6.21 5.42
C GLN A 20 -19.50 7.34 4.64
N THR A 21 -19.81 8.47 5.28
CA THR A 21 -20.45 9.62 4.61
C THR A 21 -19.59 10.31 3.54
N THR A 22 -18.29 10.00 3.48
CA THR A 22 -17.37 10.57 2.47
C THR A 22 -17.23 9.69 1.22
N LEU A 23 -17.90 8.54 1.19
CA LEU A 23 -17.80 7.54 0.15
C LEU A 23 -18.97 7.63 -0.83
N PRO A 24 -18.76 7.30 -2.11
CA PRO A 24 -19.86 7.11 -3.04
C PRO A 24 -20.71 5.87 -2.65
N PRO A 25 -21.99 5.82 -3.06
CA PRO A 25 -22.95 4.81 -2.59
C PRO A 25 -22.51 3.35 -2.81
N GLU A 26 -21.74 3.09 -3.87
CA GLU A 26 -21.19 1.76 -4.18
C GLU A 26 -20.11 1.33 -3.18
N GLU A 27 -19.22 2.25 -2.79
CA GLU A 27 -18.18 2.00 -1.78
C GLU A 27 -18.77 1.91 -0.37
N GLU A 28 -19.82 2.69 -0.07
CA GLU A 28 -20.56 2.65 1.19
C GLU A 28 -21.23 1.29 1.41
N ALA A 29 -21.88 0.74 0.37
CA ALA A 29 -22.51 -0.58 0.42
C ALA A 29 -21.48 -1.69 0.67
N GLN A 30 -20.29 -1.57 0.08
CA GLN A 30 -19.21 -2.54 0.24
C GLN A 30 -18.62 -2.52 1.65
N ILE A 31 -18.36 -1.32 2.19
CA ILE A 31 -17.82 -1.14 3.55
C ILE A 31 -18.85 -1.50 4.62
N SER A 32 -20.13 -1.19 4.40
CA SER A 32 -21.22 -1.64 5.27
C SER A 32 -21.35 -3.16 5.28
N GLY A 33 -21.13 -3.81 4.13
CA GLY A 33 -21.03 -5.26 4.04
C GLY A 33 -19.90 -5.82 4.92
N TRP A 34 -18.70 -5.25 4.85
CA TRP A 34 -17.57 -5.70 5.68
C TRP A 34 -17.82 -5.49 7.19
N LEU A 35 -18.44 -4.38 7.59
CA LEU A 35 -18.79 -4.10 9.00
C LEU A 35 -19.85 -5.05 9.56
N MET A 36 -20.78 -5.51 8.73
CA MET A 36 -21.76 -6.55 9.10
C MET A 36 -21.18 -7.97 9.09
N GLN A 37 -19.86 -8.12 9.14
CA GLN A 37 -19.14 -9.38 9.02
C GLN A 37 -19.44 -10.18 7.74
N ARG A 38 -19.96 -9.53 6.69
CA ARG A 38 -19.97 -10.13 5.34
C ARG A 38 -18.60 -9.92 4.68
N LEU A 39 -17.57 -10.37 5.38
CA LEU A 39 -16.25 -10.45 4.76
C LEU A 39 -16.32 -11.43 3.59
N PRO A 40 -15.57 -11.20 2.51
CA PRO A 40 -15.35 -12.23 1.49
C PRO A 40 -14.87 -13.51 2.17
N GLY A 41 -15.20 -14.68 1.61
CA GLY A 41 -15.04 -15.99 2.27
C GLY A 41 -13.64 -16.28 2.83
N GLU A 42 -12.63 -15.55 2.37
CA GLU A 42 -11.28 -15.56 2.93
C GLU A 42 -10.79 -14.15 3.30
N PRO A 43 -11.16 -13.62 4.48
CA PRO A 43 -10.79 -12.27 4.91
C PRO A 43 -9.28 -12.09 5.04
N ALA A 44 -8.55 -13.15 5.41
CA ALA A 44 -7.10 -13.16 5.49
C ALA A 44 -6.43 -13.05 4.13
N THR A 45 -7.05 -13.58 3.07
CA THR A 45 -6.54 -13.49 1.69
C THR A 45 -6.71 -12.07 1.18
N VAL A 46 -7.89 -11.47 1.34
CA VAL A 46 -8.17 -10.10 0.91
C VAL A 46 -7.32 -9.06 1.65
N ALA A 47 -7.17 -9.19 2.97
CA ALA A 47 -6.30 -8.31 3.74
C ALA A 47 -4.84 -8.39 3.28
N ARG A 48 -4.38 -9.59 2.89
CA ARG A 48 -3.01 -9.83 2.41
C ARG A 48 -2.78 -9.25 1.02
N GLU A 49 -3.71 -9.46 0.09
CA GLU A 49 -3.65 -8.87 -1.26
C GLU A 49 -3.62 -7.34 -1.20
N TRP A 50 -4.45 -6.74 -0.33
CA TRP A 50 -4.42 -5.30 -0.11
C TRP A 50 -3.10 -4.85 0.50
N TRP A 51 -2.59 -5.53 1.51
CA TRP A 51 -1.30 -5.21 2.11
C TRP A 51 -0.16 -5.24 1.09
N ILE A 52 -0.15 -6.26 0.21
CA ILE A 52 0.83 -6.38 -0.88
C ILE A 52 0.71 -5.21 -1.85
N GLY A 53 -0.50 -4.90 -2.33
CA GLY A 53 -0.73 -3.81 -3.26
C GLY A 53 -0.31 -2.44 -2.70
N LEU A 54 -0.55 -2.21 -1.40
CA LEU A 54 -0.16 -0.98 -0.73
C LEU A 54 1.33 -0.87 -0.49
N SER A 55 1.97 -1.96 -0.07
CA SER A 55 3.42 -2.03 0.08
C SER A 55 4.10 -1.74 -1.26
N GLN A 56 3.61 -2.34 -2.35
CA GLN A 56 4.14 -2.12 -3.69
C GLN A 56 3.93 -0.67 -4.16
N ALA A 57 2.75 -0.09 -3.92
CA ALA A 57 2.46 1.29 -4.29
C ALA A 57 3.30 2.30 -3.50
N ASN A 58 3.62 2.00 -2.24
CA ASN A 58 4.50 2.82 -1.41
C ASN A 58 5.94 2.74 -1.93
N LEU A 59 6.50 1.54 -2.07
CA LEU A 59 7.87 1.33 -2.55
C LEU A 59 8.10 1.93 -3.95
N ARG A 60 7.11 1.87 -4.86
CA ARG A 60 7.21 2.56 -6.16
C ARG A 60 7.32 4.07 -6.03
N ARG A 61 6.53 4.70 -5.14
CA ARG A 61 6.62 6.15 -4.91
C ARG A 61 7.97 6.54 -4.30
N GLU A 62 8.49 5.74 -3.38
CA GLU A 62 9.83 5.97 -2.81
C GLU A 62 10.93 5.83 -3.86
N LEU A 63 10.81 4.86 -4.77
CA LEU A 63 11.72 4.68 -5.88
C LEU A 63 11.67 5.87 -6.85
N GLU A 64 10.48 6.29 -7.27
CA GLU A 64 10.29 7.46 -8.14
C GLU A 64 10.86 8.74 -7.48
N ALA A 65 10.68 8.88 -6.17
CA ALA A 65 11.25 9.99 -5.42
C ALA A 65 12.79 9.92 -5.39
N ALA A 66 13.38 8.75 -5.12
CA ALA A 66 14.83 8.57 -5.11
C ALA A 66 15.46 8.80 -6.50
N GLU A 67 14.82 8.32 -7.56
CA GLU A 67 15.23 8.55 -8.95
C GLU A 67 15.13 10.04 -9.33
N SER A 68 14.03 10.70 -8.96
CA SER A 68 13.87 12.15 -9.14
C SER A 68 14.94 12.94 -8.38
N GLN A 69 15.38 12.44 -7.23
CA GLN A 69 16.46 13.06 -6.47
C GLN A 69 17.83 12.86 -7.13
N LEU A 70 18.09 11.69 -7.73
CA LEU A 70 19.30 11.44 -8.53
C LEU A 70 19.42 12.36 -9.75
N HIS A 71 18.28 12.77 -10.31
CA HIS A 71 18.23 13.68 -11.45
C HIS A 71 18.46 15.15 -11.06
N ARG A 72 18.61 15.47 -9.77
CA ARG A 72 18.89 16.84 -9.33
C ARG A 72 20.33 17.25 -9.65
N PRO A 73 20.54 18.46 -10.20
CA PRO A 73 21.89 19.00 -10.37
C PRO A 73 22.51 19.35 -9.01
N HIS A 74 23.85 19.31 -8.92
CA HIS A 74 24.67 19.61 -7.73
C HIS A 74 24.70 18.56 -6.61
N LEU A 75 24.46 17.28 -6.93
CA LEU A 75 24.72 16.21 -5.96
C LEU A 75 26.23 15.99 -5.78
N THR A 76 26.64 15.80 -4.53
CA THR A 76 27.99 15.33 -4.23
C THR A 76 28.13 13.84 -4.56
N THR A 77 29.36 13.38 -4.84
CA THR A 77 29.62 11.96 -5.13
C THR A 77 29.09 11.02 -4.05
N GLY A 78 29.20 11.42 -2.77
CA GLY A 78 28.68 10.64 -1.64
C GLY A 78 27.14 10.56 -1.62
N GLU A 79 26.45 11.63 -2.00
CA GLU A 79 24.98 11.64 -2.11
C GLU A 79 24.50 10.81 -3.28
N VAL A 80 25.18 10.85 -4.42
CA VAL A 80 24.90 9.99 -5.58
C VAL A 80 25.03 8.52 -5.19
N MET A 81 26.13 8.12 -4.54
CA MET A 81 26.33 6.73 -4.12
C MET A 81 25.26 6.27 -3.12
N ARG A 82 24.89 7.12 -2.15
CA ARG A 82 23.83 6.83 -1.18
C ARG A 82 22.48 6.64 -1.87
N LEU A 83 22.12 7.53 -2.80
CA LEU A 83 20.85 7.45 -3.53
C LEU A 83 20.82 6.24 -4.48
N GLN A 84 21.94 5.91 -5.15
CA GLN A 84 22.04 4.71 -5.97
C GLN A 84 21.87 3.43 -5.14
N LYS A 85 22.47 3.38 -3.94
CA LYS A 85 22.24 2.28 -3.00
C LYS A 85 20.77 2.20 -2.60
N GLN A 86 20.16 3.32 -2.23
CA GLN A 86 18.75 3.37 -1.87
C GLN A 86 17.84 2.86 -3.00
N VAL A 87 18.13 3.23 -4.25
CA VAL A 87 17.42 2.72 -5.44
C VAL A 87 17.58 1.20 -5.58
N LEU A 88 18.77 0.66 -5.37
CA LEU A 88 19.01 -0.80 -5.42
C LEU A 88 18.22 -1.52 -4.32
N ASP A 89 18.31 -1.05 -3.08
CA ASP A 89 17.63 -1.63 -1.93
C ASP A 89 16.09 -1.60 -2.13
N LEU A 90 15.53 -0.51 -2.66
CA LEU A 90 14.10 -0.39 -2.96
C LEU A 90 13.64 -1.34 -4.09
N ARG A 91 14.48 -1.56 -5.10
CA ARG A 91 14.18 -2.51 -6.18
C ARG A 91 14.23 -3.96 -5.70
N GLU A 92 15.15 -4.28 -4.80
CA GLU A 92 15.21 -5.59 -4.14
C GLU A 92 13.95 -5.84 -3.30
N GLN A 93 13.55 -4.87 -2.48
CA GLN A 93 12.30 -4.95 -1.70
C GLN A 93 11.06 -5.13 -2.58
N LEU A 94 10.96 -4.42 -3.71
CA LEU A 94 9.87 -4.61 -4.67
C LEU A 94 9.86 -6.02 -5.27
N HIS A 95 11.03 -6.56 -5.59
CA HIS A 95 11.17 -7.92 -6.10
C HIS A 95 10.73 -8.96 -5.06
N ASP A 96 11.11 -8.78 -3.79
CA ASP A 96 10.73 -9.67 -2.71
C ASP A 96 9.23 -9.64 -2.44
N VAL A 97 8.60 -8.45 -2.42
CA VAL A 97 7.15 -8.32 -2.30
C VAL A 97 6.42 -9.07 -3.43
N HIS A 98 6.95 -9.01 -4.66
CA HIS A 98 6.40 -9.74 -5.80
C HIS A 98 6.61 -11.26 -5.69
N ARG A 99 7.73 -11.70 -5.10
CA ARG A 99 7.99 -13.11 -4.80
C ARG A 99 7.03 -13.63 -3.73
N PHE A 100 6.75 -12.87 -2.69
CA PHE A 100 5.75 -13.23 -1.67
C PHE A 100 4.34 -13.37 -2.25
N SER A 101 3.98 -12.57 -3.27
CA SER A 101 2.72 -12.76 -3.99
C SER A 101 2.71 -13.98 -4.91
N SER A 102 3.83 -14.30 -5.57
CA SER A 102 3.90 -15.37 -6.58
C SER A 102 4.14 -16.76 -6.00
N ALA A 103 4.97 -16.88 -4.96
CA ALA A 103 5.41 -18.16 -4.40
C ALA A 103 4.27 -18.99 -3.79
N ARG A 104 3.12 -18.39 -3.47
CA ARG A 104 1.99 -19.08 -2.84
C ARG A 104 0.77 -19.24 -3.74
N ALA A 105 0.81 -18.68 -4.96
CA ALA A 105 -0.18 -18.99 -6.01
C ALA A 105 -0.03 -20.42 -6.55
N HIS A 106 1.03 -21.15 -6.15
CA HIS A 106 1.28 -22.55 -6.51
C HIS A 106 0.97 -23.52 -5.35
N GLU A 107 0.43 -23.05 -4.21
CA GLU A 107 0.08 -23.89 -3.04
C GLU A 107 -1.44 -24.18 -2.93
N THR A 108 -2.26 -23.79 -3.91
CA THR A 108 -3.72 -24.02 -3.93
C THR A 108 -4.14 -24.99 -5.01
#